data_AF-A0A3S7KD96-F1
#
_entry.id   AF-A0A3S7KD96-F1
#
_cell.length_a   1.000
_cell.length_b   1.000
_cell.length_c   1.000
_cell.angle_alpha   90.00
_cell.angle_beta   90.00
_cell.angle_gamma   90.00
#
_symmetry.space_group_name_H-M   'P 1'
#
loop_
_entity.id
_entity.type
_entity.pdbx_description
1 polymer ?
#
loop_
_entity_poly.entity_id
_entity_poly.type
_entity_poly.pdbx_seq_one_letter_code
_entity_poly.pdbx_strand_id
1 'polypeptide(L)'
;MTQSISSHLNSVLVEIAAKHSFRLPQEGVKHLLKRDRELLIDVLLQEFSQTGLASDDEPNQRGVEIEQIIDFVGSIADQADSSGD
;
A
#
# COMPACT_ATOMS: atom_id res chain seq x y z
N MET A 1 -14.85 -10.86 -1.05
CA MET A 1 -15.20 -9.76 -0.11
C MET A 1 -14.37 -8.55 -0.53
N THR A 2 -14.99 -7.40 -0.79
CA THR A 2 -14.24 -6.15 -0.99
C THR A 2 -13.60 -5.79 0.35
N GLN A 3 -12.31 -6.07 0.52
CA GLN A 3 -11.56 -5.53 1.65
C GLN A 3 -11.67 -4.01 1.61
N SER A 4 -11.94 -3.42 2.76
CA SER A 4 -11.92 -1.98 2.95
C SER A 4 -10.78 -1.69 3.90
N ILE A 5 -9.88 -0.81 3.49
CA ILE A 5 -8.81 -0.33 4.36
C ILE A 5 -9.39 0.56 5.47
N SER A 6 -8.84 0.47 6.67
CA SER A 6 -9.26 1.33 7.78
C SER A 6 -8.89 2.80 7.49
N SER A 7 -9.58 3.75 8.13
CA SER A 7 -9.28 5.18 7.98
C SER A 7 -7.85 5.53 8.42
N HIS A 8 -7.37 4.85 9.46
CA HIS A 8 -5.99 4.98 9.96
C HIS A 8 -4.97 4.57 8.89
N LEU A 9 -5.10 3.35 8.33
CA LEU A 9 -4.18 2.87 7.31
C LEU A 9 -4.28 3.69 6.01
N ASN A 10 -5.47 4.23 5.69
CA ASN A 10 -5.62 5.18 4.58
C ASN A 10 -4.81 6.46 4.82
N SER A 11 -4.85 7.01 6.04
CA SER A 11 -4.05 8.18 6.41
C SER A 11 -2.55 7.89 6.27
N VAL A 12 -2.10 6.73 6.73
CA VAL A 12 -0.70 6.30 6.59
C VAL A 12 -0.30 6.17 5.11
N LEU A 13 -1.15 5.55 4.29
CA LEU A 13 -0.93 5.44 2.84
C LEU A 13 -0.80 6.83 2.18
N VAL A 14 -1.69 7.78 2.51
CA VAL A 14 -1.66 9.14 1.95
C VAL A 14 -0.39 9.87 2.37
N GLU A 15 0.01 9.75 3.63
CA GLU A 15 1.27 10.32 4.16
C GLU A 15 2.48 9.79 3.38
N ILE A 16 2.60 8.46 3.24
CA ILE A 16 3.73 7.82 2.56
C ILE A 16 3.74 8.22 1.08
N ALA A 17 2.59 8.16 0.40
CA ALA A 17 2.50 8.56 -0.99
C ALA A 17 2.94 10.03 -1.19
N ALA A 18 2.50 10.93 -0.32
CA ALA A 18 2.91 12.33 -0.37
C ALA A 18 4.43 12.50 -0.13
N LYS A 19 5.00 11.79 0.85
CA LYS A 19 6.44 11.81 1.16
C LYS A 19 7.29 11.39 -0.03
N HIS A 20 6.85 10.39 -0.78
CA HIS A 20 7.55 9.86 -1.96
C HIS A 20 7.09 10.52 -3.28
N SER A 21 6.33 11.62 -3.22
CA SER A 21 5.79 12.32 -4.40
C SER A 21 4.94 11.42 -5.32
N PHE A 22 4.38 10.35 -4.78
CA PHE A 22 3.44 9.48 -5.47
C PHE A 22 2.03 10.09 -5.43
N ARG A 23 1.39 10.22 -6.58
CA ARG A 23 0.03 10.78 -6.67
C ARG A 23 -1.02 9.70 -6.56
N LEU A 24 -1.73 9.66 -5.44
CA LEU A 24 -2.92 8.82 -5.28
C LEU A 24 -4.12 9.42 -6.04
N PRO A 25 -4.91 8.60 -6.75
CA PRO A 25 -6.18 9.03 -7.34
C PRO A 25 -7.17 9.47 -6.26
N GLN A 26 -8.03 10.42 -6.60
CA GLN A 26 -9.11 10.83 -5.69
C GLN A 26 -10.09 9.69 -5.40
N GLU A 27 -10.33 8.78 -6.36
CA GLU A 27 -11.18 7.60 -6.14
C GLU A 27 -10.48 6.50 -5.32
N GLY A 28 -9.22 6.72 -4.91
CA GLY A 28 -8.42 5.80 -4.13
C GLY A 28 -7.74 4.70 -4.94
N VAL A 29 -7.04 3.80 -4.24
CA VAL A 29 -6.15 2.79 -4.86
C VAL A 29 -6.88 1.74 -5.72
N LYS A 30 -8.20 1.59 -5.57
CA LYS A 30 -9.01 0.65 -6.36
C LYS A 30 -8.98 0.93 -7.87
N HIS A 31 -8.78 2.19 -8.24
CA HIS A 31 -8.79 2.65 -9.62
C HIS A 31 -7.39 2.83 -10.22
N LEU A 32 -6.33 2.51 -9.47
CA LEU A 32 -4.98 2.52 -10.00
C LEU A 32 -4.84 1.50 -11.12
N LEU A 33 -4.12 1.86 -12.19
CA LEU A 33 -3.67 0.92 -13.20
C LEU A 33 -2.65 -0.05 -12.59
N LYS A 34 -2.52 -1.26 -13.16
CA LYS A 34 -1.59 -2.28 -12.66
C LYS A 34 -0.17 -1.73 -12.43
N ARG A 35 0.36 -0.98 -13.41
CA ARG A 35 1.67 -0.32 -13.31
C ARG A 35 1.76 0.64 -12.12
N ASP A 36 0.72 1.44 -11.88
CA ASP A 36 0.75 2.41 -10.78
C ASP A 36 0.60 1.72 -9.42
N ARG A 37 -0.08 0.56 -9.36
CA ARG A 37 -0.12 -0.28 -8.16
C ARG A 37 1.24 -0.89 -7.85
N GLU A 38 1.93 -1.43 -8.86
CA GLU A 38 3.29 -1.95 -8.71
C GLU A 38 4.24 -0.85 -8.21
N LEU A 39 4.18 0.34 -8.80
CA LEU A 39 4.95 1.50 -8.34
C LEU A 39 4.59 1.92 -6.90
N LEU A 40 3.32 1.84 -6.51
CA LEU A 40 2.89 2.12 -5.14
C LEU A 40 3.47 1.09 -4.17
N ILE A 41 3.49 -0.20 -4.55
CA ILE A 41 4.10 -1.27 -3.74
C ILE A 41 5.60 -0.99 -3.56
N ASP A 42 6.31 -0.61 -4.62
CA ASP A 42 7.73 -0.25 -4.53
C ASP A 42 7.98 0.91 -3.55
N VAL A 43 7.12 1.96 -3.59
CA VAL A 43 7.17 3.08 -2.65
C VAL A 43 6.93 2.63 -1.21
N LEU A 44 5.96 1.74 -0.99
CA LEU A 44 5.66 1.20 0.34
C LEU A 44 6.82 0.34 0.87
N LEU A 45 7.41 -0.51 0.03
CA LEU A 45 8.59 -1.30 0.39
C LEU A 45 9.80 -0.42 0.70
N GLN A 46 9.97 0.67 -0.04
CA GLN A 46 11.01 1.66 0.27
C GLN A 46 10.77 2.29 1.65
N GLU A 47 9.55 2.72 1.97
CA GLU A 47 9.23 3.28 3.29
C GLU A 47 9.42 2.26 4.42
N PHE A 48 9.04 0.99 4.17
CA PHE A 48 9.22 -0.12 5.11
C PHE A 48 10.70 -0.29 5.46
N SER A 49 11.58 -0.35 4.46
CA SER A 49 13.02 -0.48 4.68
C SER A 49 13.64 0.69 5.45
N GLN A 50 13.08 1.89 5.32
CA GLN A 50 13.61 3.10 5.94
C GLN A 50 13.11 3.33 7.36
N THR A 51 11.86 2.95 7.64
CA THR A 51 11.16 3.38 8.86
C THR A 51 10.34 2.28 9.52
N GLY A 52 10.10 1.17 8.82
CA GLY A 52 9.25 0.07 9.26
C GLY A 52 9.98 -1.03 10.02
N LEU A 53 11.31 -1.04 10.03
CA LEU A 53 12.11 -2.03 10.74
C LEU A 53 12.52 -1.55 12.12
N ALA A 54 12.53 -2.46 13.10
CA ALA A 54 13.19 -2.28 14.38
C ALA A 54 14.68 -2.69 14.28
N SER A 55 15.41 -2.57 15.38
CA SER A 55 16.86 -2.85 15.41
C SER A 55 17.24 -4.32 15.20
N ASP A 56 16.26 -5.22 15.28
CA ASP A 56 16.37 -6.66 15.08
C ASP A 56 15.84 -7.11 13.71
N ASP A 57 15.64 -6.16 12.79
CA ASP A 57 15.08 -6.39 11.45
C ASP A 57 13.63 -6.93 11.43
N GLU A 58 12.94 -6.92 12.57
CA GLU A 58 11.50 -7.21 12.64
C GLU A 58 10.65 -5.96 12.33
N PRO A 59 9.42 -6.12 11.81
CA PRO A 59 8.51 -5.01 11.62
C PRO A 59 8.18 -4.31 12.95
N ASN A 60 8.44 -3.01 13.02
CA ASN A 60 7.88 -2.16 14.08
C ASN A 60 6.41 -1.83 13.79
N GLN A 61 5.75 -1.03 14.65
CA GLN A 61 4.34 -0.67 14.46
C GLN A 61 4.05 -0.05 13.08
N ARG A 62 4.94 0.81 12.58
CA ARG A 62 4.82 1.41 11.25
C ARG A 62 5.07 0.37 10.15
N GLY A 63 6.00 -0.56 10.37
CA GLY A 63 6.22 -1.71 9.47
C GLY A 63 4.96 -2.55 9.30
N VAL A 64 4.31 -2.92 10.40
CA VAL A 64 3.05 -3.70 10.38
C VAL A 64 1.94 -2.95 9.63
N GLU A 65 1.84 -1.63 9.82
CA GLU A 65 0.86 -0.81 9.09
C GLU A 65 1.15 -0.80 7.58
N ILE A 66 2.42 -0.69 7.19
CA ILE A 66 2.84 -0.73 5.79
C ILE A 66 2.55 -2.11 5.16
N GLU A 67 2.83 -3.21 5.87
CA GLU A 67 2.50 -4.57 5.40
C GLU A 67 1.00 -4.73 5.15
N GLN A 68 0.16 -4.27 6.08
CA GLN A 68 -1.30 -4.30 5.91
C GLN A 68 -1.77 -3.49 4.69
N ILE A 69 -1.10 -2.37 4.40
CA ILE A 69 -1.40 -1.58 3.20
C ILE A 69 -0.97 -2.33 1.93
N ILE A 70 0.21 -2.97 1.93
CA ILE A 70 0.69 -3.78 0.81
C ILE A 70 -0.26 -4.93 0.53
N ASP A 71 -0.67 -5.68 1.55
CA ASP A 71 -1.64 -6.79 1.43
C ASP A 71 -2.95 -6.30 0.82
N PHE A 72 -3.43 -5.13 1.26
CA PHE A 72 -4.64 -4.52 0.73
C PHE A 72 -4.49 -4.10 -0.73
N VAL A 73 -3.38 -3.46 -1.13
CA VAL A 73 -3.14 -3.06 -2.52
C VAL A 73 -2.98 -4.30 -3.42
N GLY A 74 -2.29 -5.33 -2.93
CA GLY A 74 -2.10 -6.61 -3.62
C GLY A 74 -3.42 -7.34 -3.86
N SER A 75 -4.31 -7.41 -2.88
CA SER A 75 -5.60 -8.12 -3.03
C SER A 75 -6.54 -7.49 -4.06
N ILE A 76 -6.39 -6.19 -4.36
CA ILE A 76 -7.12 -5.52 -5.44
C ILE A 76 -6.58 -5.95 -6.81
N ALA A 77 -5.28 -6.22 -6.94
CA ALA A 77 -4.69 -6.72 -8.18
C ALA A 77 -5.22 -8.13 -8.51
N ASP A 78 -5.24 -9.02 -7.52
CA ASP A 78 -5.76 -10.38 -7.69
C ASP A 78 -7.24 -10.41 -8.12
N GLN A 79 -8.05 -9.48 -7.61
CA GLN A 79 -9.45 -9.35 -8.02
C GLN A 79 -9.61 -8.84 -9.46
N ALA A 80 -8.77 -7.91 -9.89
CA ALA A 80 -8.82 -7.37 -11.25
C ALA A 80 -8.44 -8.44 -12.29
N ASP A 81 -7.43 -9.26 -11.97
CA ASP A 81 -6.97 -10.33 -12.86
C ASP A 81 -7.92 -11.55 -12.85
N SER A 82 -8.63 -11.82 -11.74
CA SER A 82 -9.61 -12.92 -11.64
C SER A 82 -10.98 -12.63 -12.29
N SER A 83 -11.29 -11.36 -12.59
CA SER A 83 -12.58 -10.94 -13.15
C SER A 83 -12.56 -10.82 -14.68
N GLY A 84 -11.43 -11.18 -15.31
CA GLY A 84 -11.17 -11.04 -16.74
C GLY A 84 -11.14 -12.36 -17.50
N ASP A 85 -12.00 -13.32 -17.16
CA ASP A 85 -12.27 -14.55 -17.94
C ASP A 85 -13.69 -14.52 -18.54
#